data_AF-A0A925TM06-F1
#
_entry.id   AF-A0A925TM06-F1
#
_cell.length_a   1.000
_cell.length_b   1.000
_cell.length_c   1.000
_cell.angle_alpha   90.00
_cell.angle_beta   90.00
_cell.angle_gamma   90.00
#
_symmetry.space_group_name_H-M   'P 1'
#
loop_
_entity.id
_entity.type
_entity.pdbx_description
1 polymer ?
#
loop_
_entity_poly.entity_id
_entity_poly.type
_entity_poly.pdbx_seq_one_letter_code
_entity_poly.pdbx_strand_id
1 'polypeptide(L)'
;MTEFLQQLLNGFSLGAIYALIALGYTLVYGVLRFINFAHSEVFMVGAFVGCYIGRLAGAVTGWSGLAALASAFLVCGVVVFVIVKMAYRPLRGAQVL
;
A
#
# COMPACT_ATOMS: atom_id res chain seq x y z
N MET A 1 -17.03 -24.76 18.20
CA MET A 1 -15.67 -25.11 17.69
C MET A 1 -15.34 -24.47 16.35
N THR A 2 -16.32 -23.97 15.59
CA THR A 2 -16.12 -23.19 14.36
C THR A 2 -15.60 -21.78 14.63
N GLU A 3 -16.14 -21.10 15.65
CA GLU A 3 -15.77 -19.72 16.00
C GLU A 3 -14.28 -19.57 16.36
N PHE A 4 -13.73 -20.53 17.10
CA PHE A 4 -12.30 -20.50 17.47
C PHE A 4 -11.40 -20.61 16.23
N LEU A 5 -11.74 -21.52 15.29
CA LEU A 5 -10.98 -21.68 14.06
C LEU A 5 -11.10 -20.45 13.15
N GLN A 6 -12.30 -19.86 13.08
CA GLN A 6 -12.55 -18.64 12.32
C GLN A 6 -11.79 -17.43 12.90
N GLN A 7 -11.75 -17.28 14.23
CA GLN A 7 -10.96 -16.24 14.89
C GLN A 7 -9.46 -16.43 14.67
N LEU A 8 -8.98 -17.68 14.69
CA LEU A 8 -7.58 -17.99 14.42
C LEU A 8 -7.19 -17.64 12.97
N LEU A 9 -8.06 -17.97 11.99
CA LEU A 9 -7.87 -17.59 10.60
C LEU A 9 -7.93 -16.06 10.41
N ASN A 10 -8.89 -15.38 11.03
CA ASN A 10 -8.97 -13.92 10.98
C ASN A 10 -7.73 -13.25 11.59
N GLY A 11 -7.25 -13.76 12.73
CA GLY A 11 -6.03 -13.28 13.38
C GLY A 11 -4.79 -13.50 12.49
N PHE A 12 -4.70 -14.65 11.83
CA PHE A 12 -3.63 -14.93 10.88
C PHE A 12 -3.69 -14.01 9.65
N SER A 13 -4.87 -13.81 9.06
CA SER A 13 -5.05 -12.91 7.92
C SER A 13 -4.67 -11.47 8.26
N LEU A 14 -5.11 -10.96 9.41
CA LEU A 14 -4.74 -9.62 9.88
C LEU A 14 -3.25 -9.52 10.19
N GLY A 15 -2.68 -10.54 10.84
CA GLY A 15 -1.24 -10.63 11.11
C GLY A 15 -0.40 -10.62 9.84
N ALA A 16 -0.84 -11.34 8.80
CA ALA A 16 -0.17 -11.36 7.50
C ALA A 16 -0.20 -10.00 6.81
N ILE A 17 -1.32 -9.26 6.90
CA ILE A 17 -1.40 -7.89 6.38
C ILE A 17 -0.40 -6.98 7.09
N TYR A 18 -0.35 -7.02 8.42
CA TYR A 18 0.62 -6.21 9.18
C TYR A 18 2.07 -6.63 8.92
N ALA A 19 2.35 -7.92 8.76
CA ALA A 19 3.67 -8.41 8.40
C ALA A 19 4.10 -7.90 7.01
N LEU A 20 3.20 -7.91 6.03
CA LEU A 20 3.45 -7.36 4.70
C LEU A 20 3.70 -5.85 4.72
N ILE A 21 2.95 -5.11 5.54
CA ILE A 21 3.16 -3.66 5.73
C ILE A 21 4.55 -3.41 6.31
N ALA A 22 4.93 -4.11 7.38
CA ALA A 22 6.25 -3.99 8.00
C ALA A 22 7.38 -4.35 7.02
N LEU A 23 7.21 -5.43 6.26
CA LEU A 23 8.17 -5.87 5.25
C LEU A 23 8.31 -4.84 4.10
N GLY A 24 7.21 -4.21 3.68
CA GLY A 24 7.24 -3.12 2.70
C GLY A 24 8.06 -1.92 3.20
N TYR A 25 7.87 -1.52 4.45
CA TYR A 25 8.62 -0.41 5.05
C TYR A 25 10.12 -0.72 5.18
N THR A 26 10.48 -1.92 5.62
CA THR A 26 11.89 -2.33 5.74
C THR A 26 12.58 -2.43 4.38
N LEU A 27 11.88 -2.86 3.32
CA LEU A 27 12.43 -2.88 1.96
C LEU A 27 12.73 -1.46 1.44
N VAL A 28 11.80 -0.52 1.60
CA VAL A 28 11.97 0.87 1.17
C VAL A 28 13.13 1.52 1.92
N TYR A 29 13.15 1.38 3.25
CA TYR A 29 14.23 1.92 4.08
C TYR A 29 15.57 1.24 3.82
N GLY A 30 15.59 -0.06 3.55
CA GLY A 30 16.81 -0.83 3.25
C GLY A 30 17.53 -0.34 1.99
N VAL A 31 16.78 0.09 0.97
CA VAL A 31 17.35 0.61 -0.29
C VAL A 31 17.73 2.09 -0.20
N LEU A 32 16.93 2.90 0.51
CA LEU A 32 17.07 4.36 0.50
C LEU A 32 17.83 4.92 1.72
N ARG A 33 17.94 4.18 2.82
CA ARG A 33 18.55 4.59 4.10
C ARG A 33 18.05 5.94 4.65
N PHE A 34 16.90 6.44 4.19
CA PHE A 34 16.24 7.65 4.66
C PHE A 34 14.86 7.31 5.23
N ILE A 35 14.49 7.96 6.34
CA ILE A 35 13.17 7.81 6.95
C ILE A 35 12.13 8.39 6.01
N ASN A 36 11.20 7.54 5.56
CA ASN A 36 10.12 7.93 4.63
C ASN A 36 8.81 8.07 5.41
N PHE A 37 8.45 9.31 5.77
CA PHE A 37 7.18 9.62 6.45
C PHE A 37 5.96 9.54 5.52
N ALA A 38 6.15 9.59 4.20
CA ALA A 38 5.06 9.51 3.23
C ALA A 38 4.52 8.08 3.06
N HIS A 39 5.15 7.07 3.67
CA HIS A 39 4.74 5.67 3.48
C HIS A 39 3.28 5.41 3.92
N SER A 40 2.86 5.95 5.07
CA SER A 40 1.48 5.86 5.55
C SER A 40 0.51 6.66 4.69
N GLU A 41 0.94 7.79 4.13
CA GLU A 41 0.12 8.60 3.22
C GLU A 41 -0.17 7.88 1.90
N VAL A 42 0.84 7.19 1.33
CA VAL A 42 0.66 6.36 0.13
C VAL A 42 -0.35 5.24 0.38
N PHE A 43 -0.30 4.62 1.57
CA PHE A 43 -1.30 3.63 1.98
C PHE A 43 -2.72 4.21 2.04
N MET A 44 -2.89 5.42 2.61
CA MET A 44 -4.20 6.08 2.64
C MET A 44 -4.71 6.36 1.23
N VAL A 45 -3.88 6.85 0.31
CA VAL A 45 -4.28 7.11 -1.08
C VAL A 45 -4.82 5.84 -1.73
N GLY A 46 -4.13 4.71 -1.60
CA GLY A 46 -4.61 3.42 -2.13
C GLY A 46 -5.95 2.99 -1.53
N ALA A 47 -6.12 3.14 -0.21
CA ALA A 47 -7.37 2.80 0.47
C ALA A 47 -8.55 3.69 0.00
N PHE A 48 -8.32 5.00 -0.16
CA PHE A 48 -9.35 5.92 -0.63
C PHE A 48 -9.72 5.67 -2.10
N VAL A 49 -8.75 5.38 -2.97
CA VAL A 49 -9.01 5.01 -4.38
C VAL A 49 -9.89 3.76 -4.44
N GLY A 50 -9.54 2.72 -3.70
CA GLY A 50 -10.35 1.50 -3.62
C GLY A 50 -11.76 1.77 -3.09
N CYS A 51 -11.89 2.62 -2.07
CA CYS A 51 -13.18 3.00 -1.51
C CYS A 51 -14.05 3.77 -2.52
N TYR A 52 -13.48 4.74 -3.23
CA TYR A 52 -14.20 5.52 -4.25
C TYR A 52 -14.64 4.65 -5.43
N ILE A 53 -13.78 3.77 -5.92
CA ILE A 53 -14.10 2.84 -7.00
C ILE A 53 -15.20 1.87 -6.56
N GLY A 54 -15.10 1.34 -5.33
CA GLY A 54 -16.13 0.50 -4.74
C GLY A 54 -17.48 1.21 -4.60
N ARG A 55 -17.48 2.49 -4.21
CA ARG A 55 -18.70 3.31 -4.16
C ARG A 55 -19.30 3.58 -5.54
N LEU A 56 -18.46 3.89 -6.53
CA LEU A 56 -18.89 4.13 -7.92
C LEU A 56 -19.53 2.89 -8.55
N ALA A 57 -19.05 1.69 -8.18
CA ALA A 57 -19.60 0.44 -8.67
C ALA A 57 -21.01 0.12 -8.13
N GLY A 58 -21.47 0.79 -7.06
CA GLY A 58 -22.82 0.67 -6.49
C GLY A 58 -23.14 -0.67 -5.80
N ALA A 59 -22.46 -1.75 -6.18
CA ALA A 59 -22.58 -3.08 -5.58
C ALA A 59 -21.20 -3.69 -5.32
N VAL A 60 -21.05 -4.35 -4.17
CA VAL A 60 -19.85 -5.13 -3.83
C VAL A 60 -19.98 -6.50 -4.50
N THR A 61 -19.50 -6.59 -5.73
CA THR A 61 -19.39 -7.83 -6.50
C THR A 61 -17.92 -8.25 -6.58
N GLY A 62 -17.63 -9.51 -6.89
CA GLY A 62 -16.25 -9.96 -7.08
C GLY A 62 -15.48 -9.12 -8.12
N TRP A 63 -16.18 -8.65 -9.16
CA TRP A 63 -15.60 -7.81 -10.21
C TRP A 63 -15.30 -6.38 -9.73
N SER A 64 -16.19 -5.77 -8.93
CA SER A 64 -15.93 -4.44 -8.39
C SER A 64 -14.83 -4.45 -7.33
N GLY A 65 -14.69 -5.54 -6.57
CA GLY A 65 -13.54 -5.76 -5.68
C GLY A 65 -12.21 -5.86 -6.43
N LEU A 66 -12.17 -6.64 -7.52
CA LEU A 66 -10.98 -6.74 -8.37
C LEU A 66 -10.63 -5.40 -9.04
N ALA A 67 -11.62 -4.65 -9.51
CA ALA A 67 -11.42 -3.33 -10.10
C ALA A 67 -10.89 -2.32 -9.06
N ALA A 68 -11.42 -2.33 -7.83
CA ALA A 68 -10.94 -1.51 -6.73
C ALA A 68 -9.49 -1.86 -6.34
N LEU A 69 -9.15 -3.15 -6.31
CA LEU A 69 -7.79 -3.60 -6.03
C LEU A 69 -6.81 -3.16 -7.14
N ALA A 70 -7.16 -3.41 -8.40
CA ALA A 70 -6.31 -3.09 -9.55
C ALA A 70 -6.06 -1.58 -9.67
N SER A 71 -7.11 -0.77 -9.49
CA SER A 71 -7.00 0.69 -9.48
C SER A 71 -6.16 1.21 -8.31
N ALA A 72 -6.33 0.66 -7.11
CA ALA A 72 -5.50 1.03 -5.95
C ALA A 72 -4.01 0.69 -6.17
N PHE A 73 -3.70 -0.49 -6.72
CA PHE A 73 -2.32 -0.88 -7.07
C PHE A 73 -1.71 0.06 -8.11
N LEU A 74 -2.45 0.39 -9.17
CA LEU A 74 -1.99 1.31 -10.22
C LEU A 74 -1.70 2.69 -9.64
N VAL A 75 -2.62 3.27 -8.86
CA VAL A 75 -2.44 4.61 -8.30
C VAL A 75 -1.28 4.63 -7.30
N CYS A 76 -1.19 3.67 -6.38
CA CYS A 76 -0.07 3.58 -5.45
C CYS A 76 1.27 3.43 -6.19
N GLY A 77 1.33 2.59 -7.22
CA GLY A 77 2.54 2.42 -8.04
C GLY A 77 2.97 3.72 -8.72
N VAL A 78 2.01 4.46 -9.29
CA VAL A 78 2.28 5.77 -9.90
C VAL A 78 2.75 6.79 -8.87
N VAL A 79 2.11 6.86 -7.69
CA VAL A 79 2.51 7.78 -6.62
C VAL A 79 3.93 7.49 -6.16
N VAL A 80 4.26 6.23 -5.88
CA VAL A 80 5.61 5.83 -5.48
C VAL A 80 6.62 6.13 -6.57
N PHE A 81 6.29 5.85 -7.84
CA PHE A 81 7.17 6.17 -8.97
C PHE A 81 7.44 7.67 -9.08
N VAL A 82 6.41 8.52 -8.91
CA VAL A 82 6.55 9.97 -8.91
C VAL A 82 7.44 10.44 -7.75
N ILE A 83 7.23 9.91 -6.54
CA ILE A 83 8.08 10.23 -5.38
C ILE A 83 9.54 9.86 -5.66
N VAL A 84 9.81 8.67 -6.18
CA VAL A 84 11.17 8.23 -6.54
C VAL A 84 11.78 9.13 -7.60
N LYS A 85 11.02 9.49 -8.64
CA LYS A 85 11.50 10.33 -9.73
C LYS A 85 11.74 11.79 -9.31
N MET A 86 10.86 12.36 -8.51
CA MET A 86 10.89 13.79 -8.16
C MET A 86 11.68 14.09 -6.89
N ALA A 87 11.59 13.28 -5.84
CA ALA A 87 12.30 13.53 -4.58
C ALA A 87 13.67 12.85 -4.58
N TYR A 88 13.71 11.54 -4.85
CA TYR A 88 14.93 10.77 -4.63
C TYR A 88 15.98 10.95 -5.74
N ARG A 89 15.57 11.16 -7.00
CA ARG A 89 16.50 11.38 -8.12
C ARG A 89 17.35 12.66 -7.97
N PRO A 90 16.80 13.85 -7.60
CA PRO A 90 17.62 15.03 -7.36
C PRO A 90 18.43 14.95 -6.05
N LEU A 91 17.89 14.31 -5.00
CA LEU A 91 18.62 14.15 -3.72
C LEU A 91 19.88 13.30 -3.88
N ARG A 92 19.87 12.27 -4.75
CA ARG A 92 21.07 11.50 -5.10
C ARG A 92 22.12 12.32 -5.87
N GLY A 93 21.70 13.35 -6.59
CA GLY A 93 22.62 14.26 -7.29
C GLY A 93 23.27 15.30 -6.38
N ALA A 94 22.66 15.60 -5.22
CA ALA A 94 23.16 16.60 -4.27
C ALA A 94 24.20 16.05 -3.28
N GLN A 95 24.37 14.73 -3.16
CA GLN A 95 25.36 14.10 -2.24
C GLN A 95 26.79 14.02 -2.81
N VAL A 96 27.12 14.84 -3.81
CA VAL A 96 28.50 15.05 -4.25
C VAL A 96 28.86 16.52 -4.06
N LEU A 97 28.99 16.94 -2.79
CA LEU A 97 29.80 18.05 -2.30
C LEU A 97 30.04 17.85 -0.80
#